data_AF-K1TN28-F1
#
_entry.id   AF-K1TN28-F1
#
_cell.length_a   1.000
_cell.length_b   1.000
_cell.length_c   1.000
_cell.angle_alpha   90.00
_cell.angle_beta   90.00
_cell.angle_gamma   90.00
#
_symmetry.space_group_name_H-M   'P 1'
#
loop_
_entity.id
_entity.type
_entity.pdbx_description
1 polymer ?
#
loop_
_entity_poly.entity_id
_entity_poly.type
_entity_poly.pdbx_seq_one_letter_code
_entity_poly.pdbx_strand_id
1 'polypeptide(L)'
;GNYDFWYESSQLIVKQMKEANRKKEEKIKELQDFIQRFSANASKSKQATSRKRALEKIELDEIRPSSRKYPYIDFRPNREIGNEVLTVEHLSKTIDGVKVLDDISFVVGREDKIAFVGSNGLAKTTLFQILAGQMEPDEGSYKWGITTSQSYFPKDNTKDFDSDDAIVDWLTQYSDNKDATYVRQFLGRMLFPGDAGVKKVRVLSGGEKV
;
A
#
# COMPACT_ATOMS: atom_id res chain seq x y z
N GLY A 1 6.52 -9.87 11.43
CA GLY A 1 6.61 -9.88 9.96
C GLY A 1 6.20 -8.52 9.44
N ASN A 2 6.96 -7.97 8.48
CA ASN A 2 6.63 -6.71 7.80
C ASN A 2 5.52 -6.92 6.74
N TYR A 3 5.18 -5.86 6.00
CA TYR A 3 4.15 -5.85 4.95
C TYR A 3 4.36 -6.94 3.89
N ASP A 4 5.56 -7.03 3.32
CA ASP A 4 5.88 -7.98 2.25
C ASP A 4 5.75 -9.42 2.74
N PHE A 5 6.22 -9.69 3.96
CA PHE A 5 6.11 -11.02 4.58
C PHE A 5 4.66 -11.52 4.66
N TRP A 6 3.71 -10.66 5.07
CA TRP A 6 2.30 -11.06 5.19
C TRP A 6 1.63 -11.19 3.83
N TYR A 7 1.97 -10.34 2.86
CA TYR A 7 1.46 -10.44 1.49
C TYR A 7 1.94 -11.73 0.81
N GLU A 8 3.24 -11.99 0.85
CA GLU A 8 3.85 -13.20 0.29
C GLU A 8 3.34 -14.46 0.96
N SER A 9 3.20 -14.46 2.29
CA SER A 9 2.63 -15.58 3.05
C SER A 9 1.19 -15.87 2.62
N SER A 10 0.35 -14.84 2.46
CA SER A 10 -1.02 -15.01 1.97
C SER A 10 -1.06 -15.58 0.55
N GLN A 11 -0.21 -15.10 -0.36
CA GLN A 11 -0.13 -15.62 -1.74
C GLN A 11 0.34 -17.08 -1.76
N LEU A 12 1.31 -17.43 -0.92
CA LEU A 12 1.83 -18.79 -0.78
C LEU A 12 0.75 -19.75 -0.29
N ILE A 13 -0.03 -19.36 0.71
CA ILE A 13 -1.16 -20.16 1.24
C ILE A 13 -2.20 -20.41 0.15
N VAL A 14 -2.60 -19.36 -0.60
CA VAL A 14 -3.55 -19.50 -1.72
C VAL A 14 -2.99 -20.44 -2.79
N LYS A 15 -1.71 -20.34 -3.12
CA LYS A 15 -1.05 -21.24 -4.09
C LYS A 15 -1.02 -22.69 -3.61
N GLN A 16 -0.67 -22.94 -2.36
CA GLN A 16 -0.66 -24.28 -1.76
C GLN A 16 -2.06 -24.90 -1.74
N MET A 17 -3.09 -24.13 -1.38
CA MET A 17 -4.48 -24.61 -1.41
C MET A 17 -4.94 -24.94 -2.83
N LYS A 18 -4.59 -24.11 -3.84
CA LYS A 18 -4.86 -24.42 -5.24
C LYS A 18 -4.20 -25.72 -5.69
N GLU A 19 -2.92 -25.92 -5.34
CA GLU A 19 -2.20 -27.15 -5.68
C GLU A 19 -2.79 -28.38 -4.97
N ALA A 20 -3.22 -28.24 -3.72
CA ALA A 20 -3.88 -29.31 -2.97
C ALA A 20 -5.23 -29.69 -3.61
N ASN A 21 -6.06 -28.70 -3.97
CA ASN A 21 -7.33 -28.95 -4.67
C ASN A 21 -7.10 -29.58 -6.04
N ARG A 22 -6.11 -29.13 -6.83
CA ARG A 22 -5.78 -29.77 -8.11
C ARG A 22 -5.45 -31.26 -7.94
N LYS A 23 -4.67 -31.62 -6.91
CA LYS A 23 -4.36 -33.04 -6.61
C LYS A 23 -5.61 -33.82 -6.19
N LYS A 24 -6.51 -33.20 -5.41
CA LYS A 24 -7.80 -33.80 -5.03
C LYS A 24 -8.68 -34.03 -6.26
N GLU A 25 -8.75 -33.08 -7.19
CA GLU A 25 -9.48 -33.19 -8.46
C GLU A 25 -8.94 -34.30 -9.36
N GLU A 26 -7.62 -34.38 -9.53
CA GLU A 26 -6.96 -35.49 -10.24
C GLU A 26 -7.33 -36.83 -9.60
N LYS A 27 -7.34 -36.90 -8.27
CA LYS A 27 -7.71 -38.12 -7.55
C LYS A 27 -9.18 -38.49 -7.69
N ILE A 28 -10.07 -37.50 -7.67
CA ILE A 28 -11.50 -37.67 -7.93
C ILE A 28 -11.70 -38.27 -9.32
N LYS A 29 -11.02 -37.71 -10.34
CA LYS A 29 -11.10 -38.19 -11.72
C LYS A 29 -10.62 -39.63 -11.87
N GLU A 30 -9.46 -39.98 -11.28
CA GLU A 30 -8.95 -41.36 -11.28
C GLU A 30 -9.94 -42.35 -10.64
N LEU A 31 -10.53 -41.96 -9.51
CA LEU A 31 -11.50 -42.80 -8.80
C LEU A 31 -12.80 -42.97 -9.61
N GLN A 32 -13.28 -41.89 -10.23
CA GLN A 32 -14.45 -41.91 -11.11
C GLN A 32 -14.22 -42.80 -12.33
N ASP A 33 -13.09 -42.65 -13.02
CA ASP A 33 -12.74 -43.46 -14.20
C ASP A 33 -12.65 -44.95 -13.85
N PHE A 34 -12.07 -45.28 -12.69
CA PHE A 34 -11.98 -46.66 -12.22
C PHE A 34 -13.37 -47.25 -11.89
N ILE A 35 -14.21 -46.50 -11.18
CA ILE A 35 -15.58 -46.92 -10.85
C ILE A 35 -16.38 -47.14 -12.15
N GLN A 36 -16.29 -46.22 -13.11
CA GLN A 36 -16.99 -46.32 -14.39
C GLN A 36 -16.55 -47.56 -15.17
N ARG A 37 -15.24 -47.86 -15.23
CA ARG A 37 -14.70 -49.01 -15.99
C ARG A 37 -14.96 -50.37 -15.34
N PHE A 38 -15.05 -50.44 -14.00
CA PHE A 38 -15.09 -51.72 -13.28
C PHE A 38 -16.37 -51.97 -12.46
N SER A 39 -17.36 -51.07 -12.53
CA SER A 39 -18.65 -51.21 -11.83
C SER A 39 -19.46 -52.44 -12.28
N ALA A 40 -19.38 -52.82 -13.55
CA ALA A 40 -20.10 -53.95 -14.13
C ALA A 40 -19.35 -55.31 -14.05
N ASN A 41 -18.09 -55.32 -13.59
CA ASN A 41 -17.28 -56.55 -13.54
C ASN A 41 -17.39 -57.21 -12.16
N ALA A 42 -18.00 -58.41 -12.12
CA ALA A 42 -18.27 -59.16 -10.89
C ALA A 42 -17.02 -59.39 -10.01
N SER A 43 -15.84 -59.57 -10.61
CA SER A 43 -14.58 -59.79 -9.88
C SER A 43 -14.04 -58.55 -9.15
N LYS A 44 -14.39 -57.33 -9.61
CA LYS A 44 -13.87 -56.06 -9.07
C LYS A 44 -14.92 -55.20 -8.35
N SER A 45 -16.16 -55.68 -8.24
CA SER A 45 -17.28 -54.98 -7.59
C SER A 45 -16.98 -54.53 -6.14
N LYS A 46 -16.30 -55.36 -5.34
CA LYS A 46 -15.87 -54.99 -3.97
C LYS A 46 -14.88 -53.82 -3.96
N GLN A 47 -13.96 -53.78 -4.93
CA GLN A 47 -12.99 -52.69 -5.05
C GLN A 47 -13.64 -51.39 -5.52
N ALA A 48 -14.54 -51.47 -6.51
CA ALA A 48 -15.31 -50.30 -6.97
C ALA A 48 -16.15 -49.68 -5.84
N THR A 49 -16.78 -50.51 -5.00
CA THR A 49 -17.55 -50.05 -3.83
C THR A 49 -16.66 -49.34 -2.80
N SER A 50 -15.45 -49.86 -2.55
CA SER A 50 -14.48 -49.22 -1.65
C SER A 50 -13.99 -47.87 -2.18
N ARG A 51 -13.68 -47.79 -3.48
CA ARG A 51 -13.27 -46.54 -4.14
C ARG A 51 -14.39 -45.50 -4.18
N LYS A 52 -15.66 -45.92 -4.31
CA LYS A 52 -16.82 -45.03 -4.18
C LYS A 52 -16.90 -44.39 -2.80
N ARG A 53 -16.71 -45.18 -1.74
CA ARG A 53 -16.63 -44.65 -0.36
C ARG A 53 -15.43 -43.73 -0.14
N ALA A 54 -14.31 -43.96 -0.83
CA ALA A 54 -13.15 -43.07 -0.78
C ALA A 54 -13.42 -41.75 -1.51
N LEU A 55 -14.14 -41.80 -2.64
CA LEU A 55 -14.56 -40.62 -3.40
C LEU A 55 -15.48 -39.71 -2.58
N GLU A 56 -16.46 -40.30 -1.87
CA GLU A 56 -17.40 -39.58 -0.99
C GLU A 56 -16.73 -38.84 0.17
N LYS A 57 -15.48 -39.19 0.52
CA LYS A 57 -14.70 -38.54 1.59
C LYS A 57 -13.80 -37.41 1.09
N ILE A 58 -13.64 -37.25 -0.23
CA ILE A 58 -12.81 -36.18 -0.78
C ILE A 58 -13.65 -34.92 -0.88
N GLU A 59 -13.39 -33.98 0.00
CA GLU A 59 -13.94 -32.63 -0.07
C GLU A 59 -12.90 -31.67 -0.65
N LEU A 60 -13.33 -30.87 -1.63
CA LEU A 60 -12.54 -29.76 -2.15
C LEU A 60 -12.63 -28.60 -1.16
N ASP A 61 -11.50 -28.01 -0.83
CA ASP A 61 -11.49 -26.88 0.09
C ASP A 61 -11.98 -25.64 -0.66
N GLU A 62 -12.97 -24.93 -0.12
CA GLU A 62 -13.39 -23.64 -0.70
C GLU A 62 -12.29 -22.60 -0.48
N ILE A 63 -11.66 -22.19 -1.58
CA ILE A 63 -10.73 -21.06 -1.55
C ILE A 63 -11.57 -19.80 -1.42
N ARG A 64 -11.70 -19.29 -0.20
CA ARG A 64 -12.23 -17.95 0.02
C ARG A 64 -11.15 -16.94 -0.39
N PRO A 65 -11.30 -16.22 -1.52
CA PRO A 65 -10.36 -15.16 -1.84
C PRO A 65 -10.44 -14.11 -0.73
N SER A 66 -9.29 -13.55 -0.37
CA SER A 66 -9.27 -12.38 0.51
C SER A 66 -10.08 -11.26 -0.15
N SER A 67 -11.05 -10.71 0.57
CA SER A 67 -11.77 -9.51 0.12
C SER A 67 -10.90 -8.24 0.19
N ARG A 68 -9.72 -8.35 0.81
CA ARG A 68 -8.80 -7.23 1.02
C ARG A 68 -8.20 -6.83 -0.33
N LYS A 69 -8.69 -5.72 -0.87
CA LYS A 69 -8.06 -5.00 -1.97
C LYS A 69 -7.03 -4.05 -1.39
N TYR A 70 -5.91 -3.90 -2.09
CA TYR A 70 -4.84 -2.98 -1.70
C TYR A 70 -4.77 -1.87 -2.73
N PRO A 71 -4.59 -0.61 -2.29
CA PRO A 71 -4.28 0.45 -3.22
C PRO A 71 -2.94 0.19 -3.89
N TYR A 72 -2.82 0.54 -5.16
CA TYR A 72 -1.56 0.46 -5.89
C TYR A 72 -1.10 1.86 -6.28
N ILE A 73 0.01 2.30 -5.68
CA ILE A 73 0.67 3.55 -6.00
C ILE A 73 2.02 3.21 -6.63
N ASP A 74 2.21 3.68 -7.86
CA ASP A 74 3.47 3.55 -8.59
C ASP A 74 4.20 4.89 -8.55
N PHE A 75 5.18 5.01 -7.65
CA PHE A 75 6.03 6.19 -7.55
C PHE A 75 7.11 6.12 -8.62
N ARG A 76 6.89 6.82 -9.74
CA ARG A 76 7.88 6.95 -10.80
C ARG A 76 8.68 8.23 -10.61
N PRO A 77 9.99 8.14 -10.33
CA PRO A 77 10.81 9.34 -10.24
C PRO A 77 10.92 9.99 -11.62
N ASN A 78 10.70 11.30 -11.70
CA ASN A 78 10.86 12.06 -12.94
C ASN A 78 12.33 12.12 -13.41
N ARG A 79 13.27 11.95 -12.48
CA ARG A 79 14.71 11.91 -12.76
C ARG A 79 15.43 11.10 -11.68
N GLU A 80 16.65 10.68 -12.00
CA GLU A 80 17.54 10.10 -11.00
C GLU A 80 18.02 11.16 -9.99
N ILE A 81 17.92 10.82 -8.70
CA ILE A 81 18.46 11.65 -7.63
C ILE A 81 19.98 11.48 -7.54
N GLY A 82 20.66 12.53 -7.10
CA GLY A 82 22.10 12.53 -6.84
C GLY A 82 22.45 11.80 -5.55
N ASN A 83 23.75 11.70 -5.24
CA ASN A 83 24.23 11.03 -4.04
C ASN A 83 23.92 11.81 -2.75
N GLU A 84 23.94 13.14 -2.81
CA GLU A 84 23.60 14.03 -1.69
C GLU A 84 22.14 14.48 -1.83
N VAL A 85 21.28 14.05 -0.90
CA VAL A 85 19.84 14.32 -0.94
C VAL A 85 19.47 15.49 -0.04
N LEU A 86 19.93 15.49 1.21
CA LEU A 86 19.70 16.56 2.18
C LEU A 86 20.88 16.64 3.14
N THR A 87 21.35 17.85 3.39
CA THR A 87 22.33 18.16 4.42
C THR A 87 21.71 19.17 5.39
N VAL A 88 21.76 18.88 6.69
CA VAL A 88 21.28 19.75 7.76
C VAL A 88 22.45 20.01 8.71
N GLU A 89 22.70 21.27 9.03
CA GLU A 89 23.84 21.70 9.84
C GLU A 89 23.39 22.67 10.93
N HIS A 90 23.69 22.32 12.18
CA HIS A 90 23.53 23.14 13.37
C HIS A 90 22.13 23.76 13.55
N LEU A 91 21.10 23.03 13.14
CA LEU A 91 19.75 23.56 13.02
C LEU A 91 19.08 23.67 14.39
N SER A 92 18.73 24.89 14.79
CA SER A 92 18.06 25.18 16.06
C SER A 92 16.77 26.00 15.86
N LYS A 93 15.79 25.79 16.75
CA LYS A 93 14.52 26.52 16.73
C LYS A 93 13.92 26.62 18.12
N THR A 94 13.50 27.83 18.49
CA THR A 94 12.75 28.15 19.70
C THR A 94 11.33 28.57 19.34
N ILE A 95 10.35 27.98 20.01
CA ILE A 95 8.92 28.31 19.88
C ILE A 95 8.40 28.64 21.27
N ASP A 96 7.76 29.80 21.41
CA ASP A 96 7.18 30.27 22.69
C ASP A 96 8.15 30.20 23.88
N GLY A 97 9.43 30.51 23.63
CA GLY A 97 10.49 30.50 24.64
C GLY A 97 11.05 29.12 24.99
N VAL A 98 10.54 28.05 24.37
CA VAL A 98 11.06 26.68 24.53
C VAL A 98 11.92 26.34 23.31
N LYS A 99 13.18 25.94 23.55
CA LYS A 99 14.04 25.42 22.49
C LYS A 99 13.54 24.03 22.05
N VAL A 100 12.91 23.98 20.88
CA VAL A 100 12.26 22.78 20.32
C VAL A 100 13.26 21.94 19.51
N LEU A 101 14.15 22.60 18.78
CA LEU A 101 15.30 21.99 18.09
C LEU A 101 16.57 22.62 18.63
N ASP A 102 17.58 21.80 18.93
CA ASP A 102 18.86 22.23 19.49
C ASP A 102 20.00 21.54 18.76
N ASP A 103 20.75 22.32 17.97
CA ASP A 103 21.97 21.93 17.27
C ASP A 103 21.87 20.63 16.45
N ILE A 104 20.80 20.50 15.65
CA ILE A 104 20.55 19.28 14.88
C ILE A 104 21.38 19.28 13.60
N SER A 105 22.19 18.24 13.41
CA SER A 105 22.97 18.02 12.19
C SER A 105 22.85 16.58 11.69
N PHE A 106 22.55 16.41 10.40
CA PHE A 106 22.54 15.09 9.74
C PHE A 106 22.62 15.23 8.23
N VAL A 107 23.03 14.15 7.56
CA VAL A 107 23.06 14.03 6.10
C VAL A 107 22.19 12.86 5.67
N VAL A 108 21.50 13.02 4.54
CA VAL A 108 20.68 12.01 3.89
C VAL A 108 21.30 11.70 2.53
N GLY A 109 21.63 10.43 2.32
CA GLY A 109 22.11 9.89 1.06
C GLY A 109 20.99 9.29 0.20
N ARG A 110 21.34 8.97 -1.05
CA ARG A 110 20.43 8.42 -2.08
C ARG A 110 19.59 7.22 -1.64
N GLU A 111 20.19 6.27 -0.94
CA GLU A 111 19.58 4.98 -0.60
C GLU A 111 19.09 4.91 0.86
N ASP A 112 19.16 6.03 1.58
CA ASP A 112 18.83 6.06 2.99
C ASP A 112 17.32 5.94 3.21
N LYS A 113 16.94 5.07 4.14
CA LYS A 113 15.57 4.92 4.63
C LYS A 113 15.53 5.43 6.06
N ILE A 114 14.97 6.62 6.24
CA ILE A 114 15.04 7.35 7.51
C ILE A 114 13.66 7.36 8.18
N ALA A 115 13.64 7.07 9.47
CA ALA A 115 12.46 7.21 10.31
C ALA A 115 12.78 8.12 11.51
N PHE A 116 11.97 9.15 11.71
CA PHE A 116 12.08 10.04 12.87
C PHE A 116 11.23 9.50 14.01
N VAL A 117 11.88 8.98 15.05
CA VAL A 117 11.23 8.44 16.24
C VAL A 117 11.42 9.36 17.43
N GLY A 118 10.41 9.45 18.30
CA GLY A 118 10.49 10.26 19.51
C GLY A 118 9.11 10.69 20.00
N SER A 119 8.98 10.92 21.31
CA SER A 119 7.73 11.33 21.95
C SER A 119 7.33 12.77 21.61
N ASN A 120 8.31 13.65 21.35
CA ASN A 120 8.05 15.04 21.03
C ASN A 120 7.51 15.18 19.59
N GLY A 121 6.19 15.30 19.47
CA GLY A 121 5.52 15.53 18.19
C GLY A 121 5.84 16.91 17.61
N LEU A 122 5.92 17.92 18.47
CA LEU A 122 6.18 19.31 18.07
C LEU A 122 7.55 19.45 17.40
N ALA A 123 8.59 18.82 17.95
CA ALA A 123 9.93 18.86 17.36
C ALA A 123 9.97 18.27 15.94
N LYS A 124 9.35 17.09 15.73
CA LYS A 124 9.30 16.48 14.39
C LYS A 124 8.55 17.35 13.39
N THR A 125 7.37 17.86 13.78
CA THR A 125 6.58 18.75 12.93
C THR A 125 7.34 20.03 12.61
N THR A 126 8.00 20.63 13.60
CA THR A 126 8.82 21.85 13.43
C THR A 126 9.97 21.60 12.45
N LEU A 127 10.72 20.51 12.62
CA LEU A 127 11.79 20.14 11.71
C LEU A 127 11.27 20.00 10.27
N PHE A 128 10.15 19.29 10.07
CA PHE A 128 9.61 19.11 8.73
C PHE A 128 9.07 20.41 8.13
N GLN A 129 8.45 21.28 8.92
CA GLN A 129 8.04 22.61 8.45
C GLN A 129 9.24 23.45 8.02
N ILE A 130 10.35 23.37 8.75
CA ILE A 130 11.59 24.06 8.38
C ILE A 130 12.15 23.51 7.08
N LEU A 131 12.31 22.18 6.99
CA LEU A 131 12.83 21.52 5.78
C LEU A 131 11.92 21.69 4.55
N ALA A 132 10.62 21.92 4.77
CA ALA A 132 9.65 22.24 3.72
C ALA A 132 9.63 23.73 3.34
N GLY A 133 10.44 24.57 3.99
CA GLY A 133 10.46 26.03 3.76
C GLY A 133 9.23 26.77 4.27
N GLN A 134 8.41 26.14 5.12
CA GLN A 134 7.23 26.77 5.72
C GLN A 134 7.58 27.55 7.00
N MET A 135 8.77 27.34 7.54
CA MET A 135 9.28 28.01 8.74
C MET A 135 10.78 28.21 8.61
N GLU A 136 11.30 29.35 9.05
CA GLU A 136 12.75 29.58 9.08
C GLU A 136 13.36 29.04 10.39
N PRO A 137 14.56 28.44 10.36
CA PRO A 137 15.30 28.13 11.57
C PRO A 137 15.78 29.42 12.26
N ASP A 138 16.08 29.34 13.56
CA ASP A 138 16.69 30.48 14.26
C ASP A 138 18.22 30.48 14.04
N GLU A 139 18.82 29.31 13.96
CA GLU A 139 20.24 29.10 13.72
C GLU A 139 20.45 27.87 12.82
N GLY A 140 21.63 27.81 12.17
CA GLY A 140 22.01 26.72 11.30
C GLY A 140 21.47 26.86 9.88
N SER A 141 21.59 25.79 9.10
CA SER A 141 21.12 25.76 7.71
C SER A 141 20.75 24.35 7.27
N TYR A 142 20.04 24.27 6.14
CA TYR A 142 19.84 23.02 5.43
C TYR A 142 19.97 23.24 3.93
N LYS A 143 20.32 22.19 3.22
CA LYS A 143 20.51 22.19 1.77
C LYS A 143 19.97 20.91 1.16
N TRP A 144 19.01 21.08 0.26
CA TRP A 144 18.53 19.99 -0.58
C TRP A 144 19.45 19.77 -1.79
N GLY A 145 19.58 18.51 -2.22
CA GLY A 145 20.27 18.15 -3.45
C GLY A 145 19.57 18.73 -4.69
N ILE A 146 20.34 19.18 -5.68
CA ILE A 146 19.84 19.90 -6.86
C ILE A 146 18.83 19.07 -7.68
N THR A 147 18.97 17.74 -7.70
CA THR A 147 18.09 16.84 -8.46
C THR A 147 16.90 16.31 -7.66
N THR A 148 16.69 16.81 -6.44
CA THR A 148 15.58 16.39 -5.58
C THR A 148 14.33 17.26 -5.82
N SER A 149 13.16 16.66 -5.66
CA SER A 149 11.88 17.37 -5.56
C SER A 149 11.34 17.20 -4.15
N GLN A 150 10.92 18.29 -3.52
CA GLN A 150 10.41 18.28 -2.15
C GLN A 150 8.89 18.30 -2.14
N SER A 151 8.29 17.53 -1.27
CA SER A 151 6.86 17.58 -0.98
C SER A 151 6.66 17.25 0.49
N TYR A 152 5.76 17.99 1.14
CA TYR A 152 5.51 17.85 2.57
C TYR A 152 4.04 17.50 2.79
N PHE A 153 3.81 16.41 3.53
CA PHE A 153 2.48 15.98 3.95
C PHE A 153 2.33 16.23 5.45
N PRO A 154 1.63 17.31 5.86
CA PRO A 154 1.51 17.66 7.27
C PRO A 154 0.64 16.65 8.03
N LYS A 155 0.87 16.56 9.34
CA LYS A 155 0.03 15.74 10.23
C LYS A 155 -1.42 16.22 10.25
N ASP A 156 -1.62 17.54 10.21
CA ASP A 156 -2.92 18.15 10.01
C ASP A 156 -2.97 18.72 8.60
N ASN A 157 -3.69 18.02 7.73
CA ASN A 157 -3.92 18.39 6.33
C ASN A 157 -5.34 18.94 6.12
N THR A 158 -6.09 19.25 7.18
CA THR A 158 -7.51 19.63 7.08
C THR A 158 -7.72 20.84 6.17
N LYS A 159 -6.77 21.78 6.19
CA LYS A 159 -6.79 22.99 5.36
C LYS A 159 -6.69 22.69 3.87
N ASP A 160 -5.95 21.65 3.49
CA ASP A 160 -5.75 21.29 2.07
C ASP A 160 -7.06 20.79 1.42
N PHE A 161 -7.97 20.27 2.25
CA PHE A 161 -9.29 19.77 1.83
C PHE A 161 -10.43 20.74 2.13
N ASP A 162 -10.15 21.99 2.51
CA ASP A 162 -11.18 23.01 2.72
C ASP A 162 -11.63 23.66 1.41
N SER A 163 -12.05 22.82 0.45
CA SER A 163 -12.62 23.24 -0.83
C SER A 163 -13.94 22.51 -1.11
N ASP A 164 -14.79 23.18 -1.88
CA ASP A 164 -16.04 22.64 -2.41
C ASP A 164 -15.86 21.95 -3.77
N ASP A 165 -14.64 21.86 -4.28
CA ASP A 165 -14.30 21.17 -5.52
C ASP A 165 -14.58 19.67 -5.42
N ALA A 166 -15.02 19.08 -6.54
CA ALA A 166 -15.07 17.63 -6.66
C ALA A 166 -13.64 17.07 -6.62
N ILE A 167 -13.46 15.90 -5.99
CA ILE A 167 -12.13 15.28 -5.81
C ILE A 167 -11.37 15.09 -7.13
N VAL A 168 -12.08 14.81 -8.22
CA VAL A 168 -11.47 14.68 -9.56
C VAL A 168 -10.90 16.02 -10.01
N ASP A 169 -11.66 17.09 -9.90
CA ASP A 169 -11.24 18.42 -10.32
C ASP A 169 -10.09 18.93 -9.44
N TRP A 170 -10.22 18.73 -8.13
CA TRP A 170 -9.19 19.06 -7.15
C TRP A 170 -7.88 18.30 -7.40
N LEU A 171 -7.91 17.01 -7.72
CA LEU A 171 -6.67 16.27 -8.05
C LEU A 171 -6.10 16.66 -9.42
N THR A 172 -6.95 17.03 -10.37
CA THR A 172 -6.54 17.43 -11.73
C THR A 172 -5.62 18.66 -11.69
N GLN A 173 -5.76 19.54 -10.70
CA GLN A 173 -4.87 20.70 -10.55
C GLN A 173 -3.40 20.30 -10.32
N TYR A 174 -3.16 19.17 -9.65
CA TYR A 174 -1.82 18.66 -9.30
C TYR A 174 -1.25 17.67 -10.31
N SER A 175 -2.06 17.17 -11.23
CA SER A 175 -1.60 16.23 -12.26
C SER A 175 -1.05 16.95 -13.49
N ASP A 176 0.05 16.46 -14.07
CA ASP A 176 0.51 16.90 -15.38
C ASP A 176 -0.53 16.60 -16.48
N ASN A 177 -1.28 15.50 -16.32
CA ASN A 177 -2.36 15.13 -17.23
C ASN A 177 -3.69 15.73 -16.75
N LYS A 178 -4.23 16.67 -17.53
CA LYS A 178 -5.48 17.37 -17.22
C LYS A 178 -6.75 16.59 -17.63
N ASP A 179 -6.63 15.37 -18.14
CA ASP A 179 -7.78 14.51 -18.42
C ASP A 179 -8.38 13.94 -17.12
N ALA A 180 -9.64 14.30 -16.84
CA ALA A 180 -10.39 13.78 -15.70
C ALA A 180 -10.50 12.25 -15.71
N THR A 181 -10.46 11.61 -16.87
CA THR A 181 -10.47 10.15 -17.01
C THR A 181 -9.23 9.52 -16.41
N TYR A 182 -8.06 10.15 -16.60
CA TYR A 182 -6.81 9.70 -16.00
C TYR A 182 -6.88 9.75 -14.47
N VAL A 183 -7.37 10.85 -13.91
CA VAL A 183 -7.54 11.02 -12.45
C VAL A 183 -8.56 10.02 -11.88
N ARG A 184 -9.68 9.76 -12.57
CA ARG A 184 -10.65 8.73 -12.17
C ARG A 184 -10.05 7.32 -12.15
N GLN A 185 -9.20 6.99 -13.11
CA GLN A 185 -8.48 5.71 -13.11
C GLN A 185 -7.53 5.60 -11.91
N PHE A 186 -6.85 6.69 -11.54
CA PHE A 186 -6.00 6.73 -10.36
C PHE A 186 -6.81 6.55 -9.07
N LEU A 187 -7.94 7.26 -8.92
CA LEU A 187 -8.87 7.10 -7.79
C LEU A 187 -9.37 5.65 -7.67
N GLY A 188 -9.69 5.00 -8.79
CA GLY A 188 -10.06 3.57 -8.79
C GLY A 188 -8.96 2.65 -8.26
N ARG A 189 -7.68 2.94 -8.56
CA ARG A 189 -6.53 2.21 -7.99
C ARG A 189 -6.35 2.49 -6.50
N MET A 190 -6.78 3.66 -6.03
CA MET A 190 -6.83 4.04 -4.62
C MET A 190 -8.09 3.57 -3.88
N LEU A 191 -8.87 2.67 -4.50
CA LEU A 191 -10.09 2.06 -3.94
C LEU A 191 -11.25 3.05 -3.70
N PHE A 192 -11.22 4.21 -4.35
CA PHE A 192 -12.39 5.08 -4.40
C PHE A 192 -13.46 4.44 -5.30
N PRO A 193 -14.72 4.37 -4.84
CA PRO A 193 -15.80 3.85 -5.67
C PRO A 193 -16.07 4.79 -6.86
N GLY A 194 -16.64 4.26 -7.94
CA GLY A 194 -16.75 4.99 -9.21
C GLY A 194 -17.57 6.29 -9.15
N ASP A 195 -18.50 6.38 -8.20
CA ASP A 195 -19.29 7.57 -7.89
C ASP A 195 -18.56 8.57 -6.98
N ALA A 196 -17.46 8.18 -6.33
CA ALA A 196 -16.73 9.08 -5.44
C ALA A 196 -16.07 10.25 -6.18
N GLY A 197 -15.89 10.15 -7.50
CA GLY A 197 -15.30 11.22 -8.30
C GLY A 197 -16.06 12.55 -8.27
N VAL A 198 -17.36 12.53 -7.92
CA VAL A 198 -18.19 13.74 -7.75
C VAL A 198 -18.29 14.22 -6.30
N LYS A 199 -17.72 13.48 -5.34
CA LYS A 199 -17.70 13.91 -3.93
C LYS A 199 -16.83 15.15 -3.81
N LYS A 200 -17.30 16.10 -3.01
CA LYS A 200 -16.51 17.28 -2.63
C LYS A 200 -15.37 16.89 -1.69
N VAL A 201 -14.22 17.54 -1.83
CA VAL A 201 -13.06 17.23 -0.98
C VAL A 201 -13.30 17.51 0.51
N ARG A 202 -14.12 18.51 0.86
CA ARG A 202 -14.48 18.82 2.24
C ARG A 202 -15.18 17.67 2.97
N VAL A 203 -16.00 16.87 2.27
CA VAL A 203 -16.83 15.80 2.86
C VAL A 203 -16.13 14.43 2.91
N LEU A 204 -14.89 14.34 2.42
CA LEU A 204 -14.10 13.11 2.48
C LEU A 204 -13.87 12.69 3.93
N SER A 205 -13.92 11.38 4.19
CA SER A 205 -13.54 10.81 5.46
C SER A 205 -12.03 10.96 5.71
N GLY A 206 -11.60 10.88 6.98
CA GLY A 206 -10.18 10.98 7.31
C GLY A 206 -9.30 9.95 6.59
N GLY A 207 -9.82 8.74 6.37
CA GLY A 207 -9.11 7.70 5.60
C GLY A 207 -9.07 7.94 4.08
N GLU A 208 -10.02 8.71 3.53
CA GLU A 208 -9.99 9.15 2.12
C GLU A 208 -9.07 10.37 1.91
N LYS A 209 -8.79 11.14 2.97
CA LYS A 209 -7.89 12.31 2.94
C LYS A 209 -6.41 11.96 3.12
N VAL A 210 -6.10 10.73 3.56
CA VAL A 210 -4.74 10.21 3.74
C VAL A 210 -4.35 9.41 2.49
#